data_AF-A0A2V7F614-F1
#
_entry.id   AF-A0A2V7F614-F1
#
_cell.length_a   1.000
_cell.length_b   1.000
_cell.length_c   1.000
_cell.angle_alpha   90.00
_cell.angle_beta   90.00
_cell.angle_gamma   90.00
#
_symmetry.space_group_name_H-M   'P 1'
#
loop_
_entity.id
_entity.type
_entity.pdbx_description
1 polymer ?
#
loop_
_entity_poly.entity_id
_entity_poly.type
_entity_poly.pdbx_seq_one_letter_code
_entity_poly.pdbx_strand_id
1 'polypeptide(L)' 'MIAVSHLEKTYLTRSGSQIRALTDVTLDVADGEFITIVGPSGCG' A
#
# COMPACT_ATOMS: atom_id res chain seq x y z
N MET A 1 6.18 5.80 -16.25
CA MET A 1 6.67 4.77 -15.32
C MET A 1 6.29 5.23 -13.91
N ILE A 2 5.70 4.35 -13.11
CA ILE A 2 5.42 4.58 -11.68
C ILE A 2 6.24 3.56 -10.88
N ALA A 3 6.94 4.02 -9.85
CA ALA A 3 7.74 3.16 -8.97
C ALA A 3 7.57 3.59 -7.51
N VAL A 4 7.36 2.62 -6.62
CA VAL A 4 7.41 2.77 -5.16
C VAL A 4 8.29 1.67 -4.59
N SER A 5 9.09 2.00 -3.58
CA SER A 5 10.02 1.06 -2.96
C SER A 5 9.93 1.16 -1.44
N HIS A 6 9.88 0.01 -0.77
CA HIS A 6 9.86 -0.09 0.69
C HIS A 6 8.79 0.80 1.36
N LEU A 7 7.60 0.88 0.76
CA LEU A 7 6.52 1.73 1.24
C LEU A 7 5.92 1.17 2.53
N GLU A 8 5.95 2.00 3.57
CA GLU A 8 5.25 1.77 4.82
C GLU A 8 4.13 2.80 5.02
N LYS A 9 3.01 2.37 5.59
CA LYS A 9 1.93 3.28 5.95
C LYS A 9 1.29 2.87 7.26
N THR A 10 1.29 3.81 8.21
CA THR A 10 0.56 3.69 9.47
C THR A 10 -0.50 4.78 9.56
N TYR A 11 -1.68 4.41 10.06
CA TYR A 11 -2.77 5.32 10.41
C TYR A 11 -2.92 5.41 11.92
N LEU A 12 -3.20 6.60 12.41
CA LEU A 12 -3.63 6.83 13.80
C LEU A 12 -5.15 6.80 13.85
N THR A 13 -5.69 5.94 14.71
CA THR A 13 -7.13 5.87 14.93
C THR A 13 -7.58 6.93 15.93
N ARG A 14 -8.88 7.20 15.97
CA ARG A 14 -9.48 8.12 16.94
C ARG A 14 -9.32 7.65 18.39
N SER A 15 -9.14 6.35 18.62
CA SER A 15 -8.87 5.78 19.96
C SER A 15 -7.39 5.81 20.34
N GLY A 16 -6.53 6.40 19.50
CA GLY A 16 -5.09 6.49 19.72
C GLY A 16 -4.32 5.22 19.37
N SER A 17 -4.98 4.18 18.85
CA SER A 17 -4.29 3.00 18.34
C SER A 17 -3.65 3.26 16.98
N GLN A 18 -2.62 2.48 16.64
CA GLN A 18 -1.98 2.52 15.33
C GLN A 18 -2.43 1.33 14.49
N ILE A 19 -2.75 1.58 13.22
CA ILE A 19 -3.02 0.55 12.22
C ILE A 19 -1.91 0.61 11.18
N ARG A 20 -1.11 -0.46 11.08
CA ARG A 20 -0.11 -0.61 10.02
C ARG A 20 -0.81 -1.17 8.78
N ALA A 21 -1.08 -0.29 7.83
CA ALA A 21 -1.79 -0.56 6.59
C ALA A 21 -0.86 -1.21 5.57
N LEU A 22 0.29 -0.58 5.29
CA LEU A 22 1.29 -1.11 4.38
C LEU A 22 2.58 -1.43 5.14
N THR A 23 3.18 -2.57 4.83
CA THR A 23 4.47 -3.00 5.37
C THR A 23 5.38 -3.36 4.21
N ASP A 24 6.46 -2.59 4.02
CA ASP A 24 7.53 -2.87 3.07
C ASP A 24 7.03 -3.24 1.65
N VAL A 25 6.19 -2.38 1.07
CA VAL A 25 5.60 -2.62 -0.25
C VAL A 25 6.46 -1.99 -1.35
N THR A 26 6.88 -2.80 -2.31
CA THR A 26 7.56 -2.36 -3.54
C THR A 26 6.70 -2.72 -4.75
N LEU A 27 6.46 -1.75 -5.64
CA LEU A 27 5.66 -1.91 -6.85
C LEU A 27 6.23 -1.03 -7.96
N ASP A 28 6.40 -1.63 -9.14
CA ASP A 28 6.75 -0.94 -10.37
C ASP A 28 5.64 -1.14 -11.40
N VAL A 29 5.28 -0.07 -12.11
CA VAL A 29 4.31 -0.09 -13.22
C VAL A 29 4.94 0.61 -14.42
N ALA A 30 5.16 -0.15 -15.49
CA ALA A 30 5.75 0.33 -16.72
C ALA A 30 4.80 1.26 -17.51
N ASP A 31 5.35 2.01 -18.47
CA ASP A 31 4.53 2.85 -19.34
C ASP A 31 3.60 2.00 -20.23
N GLY A 32 2.31 2.34 -20.20
CA GLY A 32 1.26 1.60 -20.91
C GLY A 32 0.82 0.30 -20.23
N GLU A 33 1.38 -0.04 -19.07
CA GLU A 33 0.99 -1.23 -18.31
C GLU A 33 -0.35 -0.98 -17.58
N PHE A 34 -1.23 -1.99 -17.63
CA PHE A 34 -2.54 -1.96 -16.98
C PHE A 34 -2.61 -3.07 -15.93
N ILE A 35 -2.75 -2.71 -14.66
CA ILE A 35 -2.79 -3.66 -13.54
C ILE A 35 -4.02 -3.44 -12.66
N THR A 36 -4.32 -4.43 -11.83
CA THR A 36 -5.31 -4.35 -10.75
C THR A 36 -4.73 -4.88 -9.46
N ILE A 37 -5.05 -4.23 -8.33
CA ILE A 37 -4.68 -4.68 -6.99
C ILE A 37 -5.93 -5.29 -6.36
N VAL A 38 -5.81 -6.52 -5.86
CA VAL A 38 -6.93 -7.27 -5.29
C VAL A 38 -6.60 -7.77 -3.89
N GLY A 39 -7.62 -7.85 -3.05
CA GLY A 39 -7.51 -8.44 -1.72
C GLY A 39 -8.80 -8.27 -0.90
N PRO A 40 -8.93 -9.01 0.22
CA PRO A 40 -10.07 -8.89 1.11
C PRO A 40 -10.09 -7.52 1.82
N SER A 41 -11.23 -7.19 2.44
CA SER A 41 -11.37 -5.94 3.21
C SER A 41 -10.25 -5.82 4.26
N GLY A 42 -9.51 -4.70 4.23
CA GLY A 42 -8.43 -4.39 5.17
C GLY A 42 -7.07 -5.06 4.87
N CYS A 43 -6.85 -5.61 3.68
CA CYS A 43 -5.56 -6.23 3.31
C CYS A 43 -4.41 -5.26 3.08
N GLY A 44 -4.69 -3.95 3.04
CA GLY A 44 -3.73 -2.88 2.85
C GLY A 44 -4.31 -1.56 3.33
#